data_AF-A0A2E1STN1-F1
#
_entry.id   AF-A0A2E1STN1-F1
#
_cell.length_a   1.000
_cell.length_b   1.000
_cell.length_c   1.000
_cell.angle_alpha   90.00
_cell.angle_beta   90.00
_cell.angle_gamma   90.00
#
_symmetry.space_group_name_H-M   'P 1'
#
loop_
_entity.id
_entity.type
_entity.pdbx_description
1 polymer ?
#
loop_
_entity_poly.entity_id
_entity_poly.type
_entity_poly.pdbx_seq_one_letter_code
_entity_poly.pdbx_strand_id
1 'polypeptide(L)'
;MGLNSAFALSLSHETVIPSELVQYVVPRFSLKTRIRFDPVESSGDIQLVTVRPETGAEVMKLVSGETVYITAAGGAVESSDYRAFVDWLVSEPGRATIAAFELDGQQIAIPTAADEAAPIEMVIVGNIDHGRELSRDHCRRCHKVDRADKYAGIDNAPSFHAMRTFDDWYIRFSTFYAVSPHKALISVEGSGIEKNRALITIAPIDLQMDDINDIVAFVHSLTPLDLGKPLQFNP
;
A
#
# COMPACT_ATOMS: atom_id res chain seq x y z
N MET A 1 -1.52 -10.05 41.07
CA MET A 1 -1.84 -8.89 40.22
C MET A 1 -0.77 -7.84 40.40
N GLY A 2 0.23 -7.82 39.51
CA GLY A 2 1.24 -6.75 39.48
C GLY A 2 0.66 -5.54 38.75
N LEU A 3 0.77 -4.36 39.36
CA LEU A 3 0.42 -3.09 38.74
C LEU A 3 1.39 -2.82 37.58
N ASN A 4 0.99 -3.10 36.34
CA ASN A 4 1.65 -2.56 35.16
C ASN A 4 1.32 -1.07 35.11
N SER A 5 2.09 -0.27 35.83
CA SER A 5 2.22 1.14 35.50
C SER A 5 2.97 1.18 34.18
N ALA A 6 2.26 1.40 33.07
CA ALA A 6 2.86 1.55 31.76
C ALA A 6 3.60 2.90 31.74
N PHE A 7 4.83 2.92 32.25
CA PHE A 7 5.71 4.07 32.09
C PHE A 7 6.03 4.22 30.60
N ALA A 8 6.05 5.47 30.12
CA ALA A 8 6.48 5.77 28.78
C ALA A 8 7.94 5.31 28.61
N LEU A 9 8.27 4.75 27.44
CA LEU A 9 9.66 4.44 27.14
C LEU A 9 10.48 5.73 27.10
N SER A 10 11.70 5.69 27.63
CA SER A 10 12.63 6.81 27.55
C SER A 10 13.35 6.84 26.20
N LEU A 11 13.63 8.04 25.69
CA LEU A 11 14.34 8.26 24.42
C LEU A 11 15.59 9.10 24.67
N SER A 12 16.72 8.63 24.14
CA SER A 12 17.98 9.37 24.12
C SER A 12 18.59 9.38 22.72
N HIS A 13 19.56 10.27 22.50
CA HIS A 13 20.32 10.33 21.27
C HIS A 13 21.78 10.67 21.57
N GLU A 14 22.70 10.22 20.72
CA GLU A 14 24.10 10.64 20.81
C GLU A 14 24.24 12.14 20.54
N THR A 15 25.27 12.75 21.11
CA THR A 15 25.53 14.21 21.03
C THR A 15 25.85 14.70 19.61
N VAL A 16 26.32 13.81 18.74
CA VAL A 16 26.54 14.11 17.31
C VAL A 16 25.22 14.33 16.56
N ILE A 17 24.11 13.80 17.09
CA ILE A 17 22.77 13.96 16.52
C ILE A 17 22.17 15.25 17.09
N PRO A 18 21.84 16.25 16.25
CA PRO A 18 21.31 17.52 16.73
C PRO A 18 19.99 17.34 17.50
N SER A 19 19.92 17.93 18.69
CA SER A 19 18.75 17.83 19.57
C SER A 19 17.48 18.41 18.92
N GLU A 20 17.65 19.42 18.08
CA GLU A 20 16.62 20.14 17.34
C GLU A 20 15.94 19.23 16.32
N LEU A 21 16.69 18.30 15.70
CA LEU A 21 16.13 17.30 14.81
C LEU A 21 15.21 16.35 15.58
N VAL A 22 15.65 15.86 16.75
CA VAL A 22 14.84 14.98 17.60
C VAL A 22 13.59 15.71 18.09
N GLN A 23 13.73 16.96 18.53
CA GLN A 23 12.63 17.84 18.94
C GLN A 23 11.67 18.19 17.79
N TYR A 24 12.12 18.14 16.55
CA TYR A 24 11.26 18.32 15.38
C TYR A 24 10.51 17.04 15.00
N VAL A 25 11.19 15.89 15.04
CA VAL A 25 10.68 14.59 14.57
C VAL A 25 9.69 13.99 15.58
N VAL A 26 10.05 13.91 16.87
CA VAL A 26 9.28 13.18 17.88
C VAL A 26 7.86 13.72 18.07
N PRO A 27 7.61 15.05 18.17
CA PRO A 27 6.25 15.56 18.33
C PRO A 27 5.32 15.22 17.15
N ARG A 28 5.85 15.10 15.92
CA ARG A 28 5.08 14.77 14.73
C ARG A 28 4.63 13.31 14.71
N PHE A 29 5.51 12.41 15.16
CA PHE A 29 5.15 11.03 15.45
C PHE A 29 4.04 10.98 16.51
N SER A 30 4.29 11.59 17.68
CA SER A 30 3.36 11.58 18.82
C SER A 30 1.98 12.16 18.49
N LEU A 31 1.90 13.17 17.62
CA LEU A 31 0.62 13.77 17.21
C LEU A 31 -0.27 12.77 16.45
N LYS A 32 0.33 11.89 15.63
CA LYS A 32 -0.41 10.92 14.81
C LYS A 32 -0.70 9.62 15.55
N THR A 33 0.22 9.18 16.41
CA THR A 33 0.14 7.86 17.05
C THR A 33 -0.35 7.91 18.50
N ARG A 34 -0.30 9.09 19.14
CA ARG A 34 -0.49 9.29 20.58
C ARG A 34 0.53 8.59 21.48
N ILE A 35 1.59 8.01 20.90
CA ILE A 35 2.71 7.41 21.62
C ILE A 35 3.66 8.53 22.04
N ARG A 36 4.12 8.51 23.29
CA ARG A 36 5.04 9.52 23.85
C ARG A 36 6.27 8.82 24.44
N PHE A 37 7.40 9.50 24.36
CA PHE A 37 8.64 9.07 24.97
C PHE A 37 9.13 10.12 25.95
N ASP A 38 9.72 9.67 27.05
CA ASP A 38 10.33 10.56 28.04
C ASP A 38 11.78 10.86 27.61
N PRO A 39 12.11 12.12 27.25
CA PRO A 39 13.47 12.44 26.83
C PRO A 39 14.45 12.33 28.01
N VAL A 40 15.56 11.63 27.79
CA VAL A 40 16.65 11.50 28.76
C VAL A 40 17.99 11.77 28.08
N GLU A 41 18.98 12.25 28.84
CA GLU A 41 20.27 12.65 28.28
C GLU A 41 21.06 11.47 27.68
N SER A 42 20.95 10.30 28.30
CA SER A 42 21.68 9.10 27.86
C SER A 42 20.99 7.83 28.35
N SER A 43 21.36 6.69 27.76
CA SER A 43 20.91 5.36 28.19
C SER A 43 19.37 5.21 28.23
N GLY A 44 18.67 5.88 27.32
CA GLY A 44 17.23 5.70 27.16
C GLY A 44 16.88 4.29 26.71
N ASP A 45 15.64 3.89 26.95
CA ASP A 45 15.09 2.62 26.48
C ASP A 45 15.16 2.52 24.96
N ILE A 46 14.95 3.65 24.27
CA ILE A 46 15.16 3.85 22.84
C ILE A 46 16.35 4.82 22.67
N GLN A 47 17.23 4.51 21.71
CA GLN A 47 18.46 5.28 21.48
C GLN A 47 18.65 5.53 20.00
N LEU A 48 18.95 6.79 19.65
CA LEU A 48 19.51 7.14 18.35
C LEU A 48 21.04 7.17 18.45
N VAL A 49 21.71 6.30 17.70
CA VAL A 49 23.15 6.03 17.79
C VAL A 49 23.79 6.07 16.41
N THR A 50 25.10 6.33 16.33
CA THR A 50 25.83 6.35 15.05
C THR A 50 26.69 5.12 14.81
N VAL A 51 26.97 4.34 15.85
CA VAL A 51 27.58 3.02 15.72
C VAL A 51 26.49 2.01 15.42
N ARG A 52 26.67 1.21 14.35
CA ARG A 52 25.72 0.16 13.98
C ARG A 52 25.48 -0.79 15.17
N PRO A 53 24.24 -0.87 15.70
CA PRO A 53 23.92 -1.77 16.79
C PRO A 53 23.74 -3.21 16.29
N GLU A 54 23.78 -4.18 17.21
CA GLU A 54 23.43 -5.58 16.89
C GLU A 54 21.96 -5.72 16.46
N THR A 55 21.07 -4.94 17.10
CA THR A 55 19.64 -4.88 16.80
C THR A 55 19.22 -3.43 16.61
N GLY A 56 18.53 -3.12 15.52
CA GLY A 56 18.09 -1.76 15.22
C GLY A 56 17.84 -1.56 13.73
N ALA A 57 17.36 -0.37 13.38
CA ALA A 57 17.12 0.02 12.00
C ALA A 57 17.92 1.27 11.64
N GLU A 58 18.40 1.33 10.40
CA GLU A 58 18.93 2.56 9.83
C GLU A 58 17.77 3.49 9.51
N VAL A 59 17.82 4.74 9.97
CA VAL A 59 16.70 5.68 9.83
C VAL A 59 17.05 6.94 9.04
N MET A 60 18.31 7.38 9.12
CA MET A 60 18.79 8.54 8.37
C MET A 60 20.31 8.57 8.33
N LYS A 61 20.85 9.47 7.49
CA LYS A 61 22.25 9.85 7.45
C LYS A 61 22.36 11.35 7.68
N LEU A 62 23.22 11.77 8.59
CA LEU A 62 23.57 13.17 8.77
C LEU A 62 24.38 13.66 7.57
N VAL A 63 24.20 14.93 7.19
CA VAL A 63 24.97 15.53 6.09
C VAL A 63 26.47 15.60 6.43
N SER A 64 26.83 15.60 7.72
CA SER A 64 28.20 15.44 8.22
C SER A 64 28.83 14.08 7.91
N GLY A 65 28.01 13.06 7.59
CA GLY A 65 28.45 11.77 7.08
C GLY A 65 28.07 10.57 7.94
N GLU A 66 27.67 10.78 9.19
CA GLU A 66 27.30 9.74 10.14
C GLU A 66 25.95 9.11 9.77
N THR A 67 25.91 7.79 9.71
CA THR A 67 24.64 7.05 9.62
C THR A 67 24.04 6.94 11.01
N VAL A 68 22.75 7.26 11.14
CA VAL A 68 22.00 7.17 12.38
C VAL A 68 21.12 5.93 12.37
N TYR A 69 21.26 5.13 13.42
CA TYR A 69 20.44 3.98 13.73
C TYR A 69 19.52 4.29 14.91
N ILE A 70 18.33 3.70 14.88
CA ILE A 70 17.48 3.61 16.07
C ILE A 70 17.61 2.19 16.64
N THR A 71 17.78 2.11 17.95
CA THR A 71 17.87 0.85 18.69
C THR A 71 17.09 0.94 19.99
N ALA A 72 16.89 -0.21 20.65
CA ALA A 72 16.24 -0.30 21.94
C ALA A 72 17.04 -1.20 22.89
N ALA A 73 17.01 -0.89 24.18
CA ALA A 73 17.73 -1.62 25.22
C ALA A 73 16.82 -2.62 25.95
N GLY A 74 17.36 -3.80 26.26
CA GLY A 74 16.68 -4.81 27.07
C GLY A 74 15.30 -5.20 26.51
N GLY A 75 14.28 -5.20 27.37
CA GLY A 75 12.91 -5.57 26.99
C GLY A 75 12.20 -4.56 26.07
N ALA A 76 12.76 -3.36 25.87
CA ALA A 76 12.14 -2.34 25.03
C ALA A 76 12.11 -2.72 23.54
N VAL A 77 12.99 -3.63 23.11
CA VAL A 77 13.02 -4.17 21.73
C VAL A 77 11.69 -4.83 21.34
N GLU A 78 11.00 -5.45 22.30
CA GLU A 78 9.71 -6.12 22.07
C GLU A 78 8.51 -5.17 22.13
N SER A 79 8.73 -3.91 22.53
CA SER A 79 7.66 -2.94 22.70
C SER A 79 6.94 -2.64 21.38
N SER A 80 5.62 -2.55 21.43
CA SER A 80 4.82 -2.03 20.32
C SER A 80 5.17 -0.58 20.00
N ASP A 81 5.54 0.20 21.01
CA ASP A 81 5.79 1.64 20.88
C ASP A 81 7.12 1.91 20.18
N TYR A 82 8.14 1.10 20.50
CA TYR A 82 9.42 1.10 19.78
C TYR A 82 9.20 0.73 18.31
N ARG A 83 8.54 -0.41 18.04
CA ARG A 83 8.27 -0.86 16.67
C ARG A 83 7.49 0.17 15.86
N ALA A 84 6.42 0.74 16.44
CA ALA A 84 5.65 1.78 15.78
C ALA A 84 6.48 3.03 15.45
N PHE A 85 7.47 3.38 16.29
CA PHE A 85 8.34 4.51 16.02
C PHE A 85 9.36 4.20 14.91
N VAL A 86 9.96 3.00 14.92
CA VAL A 86 10.83 2.54 13.82
C VAL A 86 10.07 2.54 12.50
N ASP A 87 8.91 1.88 12.45
CA ASP A 87 8.05 1.77 11.26
C ASP A 87 7.68 3.16 10.72
N TRP A 88 7.35 4.09 11.62
CA TRP A 88 7.03 5.45 11.22
C TRP A 88 8.25 6.19 10.65
N LEU A 89 9.44 6.09 11.27
CA LEU A 89 10.65 6.76 10.79
C LEU A 89 11.03 6.35 9.36
N VAL A 90 10.83 5.07 9.02
CA VAL A 90 11.13 4.54 7.67
C VAL A 90 9.97 4.66 6.68
N SER A 91 8.76 5.02 7.14
CA SER A 91 7.60 5.28 6.30
C SER A 91 7.73 6.58 5.49
N GLU A 92 6.89 6.77 4.46
CA GLU A 92 6.85 8.02 3.69
C GLU A 92 6.65 9.27 4.58
N PRO A 93 5.67 9.33 5.52
CA PRO A 93 5.54 10.48 6.42
C PRO A 93 6.77 10.77 7.31
N GLY A 94 7.41 9.73 7.85
CA GLY A 94 8.60 9.90 8.69
C GLY A 94 9.81 10.37 7.88
N ARG A 95 10.04 9.74 6.73
CA ARG A 95 11.10 10.13 5.79
C ARG A 95 10.92 11.55 5.28
N ALA A 96 9.71 11.94 4.92
CA ALA A 96 9.39 13.31 4.51
C ALA A 96 9.64 14.31 5.65
N THR A 97 9.33 13.93 6.90
CA THR A 97 9.60 14.75 8.09
C THR A 97 11.10 14.97 8.29
N ILE A 98 11.91 13.90 8.21
CA ILE A 98 13.37 14.00 8.33
C ILE A 98 13.94 14.87 7.20
N ALA A 99 13.50 14.66 5.96
CA ALA A 99 13.98 15.42 4.80
C ALA A 99 13.62 16.91 4.87
N ALA A 100 12.48 17.26 5.49
CA ALA A 100 12.02 18.64 5.61
C ALA A 100 12.66 19.41 6.77
N PHE A 101 13.45 18.76 7.63
CA PHE A 101 14.10 19.45 8.73
C PHE A 101 15.32 20.24 8.25
N GLU A 102 15.36 21.52 8.59
CA GLU A 102 16.47 22.42 8.33
C GLU A 102 16.96 23.06 9.63
N LEU A 103 18.28 23.21 9.75
CA LEU A 103 18.93 24.00 10.78
C LEU A 103 19.71 25.12 10.08
N ASP A 104 19.48 26.37 10.49
CA ASP A 104 20.04 27.56 9.84
C ASP A 104 19.80 27.61 8.30
N GLY A 105 18.63 27.12 7.87
CA GLY A 105 18.25 27.08 6.46
C GLY A 105 18.98 26.01 5.63
N GLN A 106 19.63 25.05 6.27
CA GLN A 106 20.30 23.93 5.63
C GLN A 106 19.70 22.61 6.09
N GLN A 107 19.46 21.70 5.15
CA GLN A 107 19.12 20.32 5.47
C GLN A 107 20.31 19.66 6.18
N ILE A 108 20.06 19.01 7.32
CA ILE A 108 21.11 18.35 8.10
C ILE A 108 21.00 16.82 8.13
N ALA A 109 19.86 16.26 7.70
CA ALA A 109 19.61 14.84 7.71
C ALA A 109 18.93 14.39 6.41
N ILE A 110 19.38 13.26 5.89
CA ILE A 110 18.84 12.59 4.70
C ILE A 110 18.17 11.30 5.20
N PRO A 111 16.86 11.10 5.00
CA PRO A 111 16.20 9.87 5.44
C PRO A 111 16.74 8.66 4.69
N THR A 112 16.76 7.50 5.36
CA THR A 112 17.03 6.22 4.70
C THR A 112 16.05 6.02 3.55
N ALA A 113 16.52 5.49 2.43
CA ALA A 113 15.66 5.17 1.30
C ALA A 113 14.60 4.17 1.74
N ALA A 114 13.36 4.33 1.27
CA ALA A 114 12.40 3.25 1.43
C ALA A 114 12.96 2.04 0.69
N ASP A 115 12.94 0.86 1.32
CA ASP A 115 13.15 -0.37 0.60
C ASP A 115 12.13 -0.38 -0.54
N GLU A 116 12.61 -0.39 -1.78
CA GLU A 116 11.77 -0.53 -2.94
C GLU A 116 11.23 -1.97 -2.85
N ALA A 117 10.04 -2.11 -2.25
CA ALA A 117 9.39 -3.40 -2.11
C ALA A 117 9.32 -3.99 -3.51
N ALA A 118 10.09 -5.05 -3.73
CA ALA A 118 10.15 -5.70 -5.03
C ALA A 118 8.71 -5.94 -5.49
N PRO A 119 8.36 -5.60 -6.75
CA PRO A 119 7.00 -5.77 -7.23
C PRO A 119 6.61 -7.23 -6.96
N ILE A 120 5.54 -7.41 -6.18
CA ILE A 120 4.99 -8.74 -5.94
C ILE A 120 4.58 -9.26 -7.32
N GLU A 121 5.33 -10.22 -7.85
CA GLU A 121 5.00 -10.85 -9.11
C GLU A 121 3.70 -11.63 -8.90
N MET A 122 2.58 -11.04 -9.30
CA MET A 122 1.29 -11.71 -9.28
C MET A 122 1.29 -12.80 -10.35
N VAL A 123 1.48 -14.04 -9.93
CA VAL A 123 1.30 -15.20 -10.79
C VAL A 123 -0.20 -15.40 -11.01
N ILE A 124 -0.68 -14.95 -12.15
CA ILE A 124 -2.07 -15.15 -12.56
C ILE A 124 -2.14 -16.39 -13.45
N VAL A 125 -2.87 -17.39 -12.99
CA VAL A 125 -3.06 -18.67 -13.68
C VAL A 125 -4.40 -18.65 -14.39
N GLY A 126 -4.40 -18.91 -15.70
CA GLY A 126 -5.61 -18.99 -16.53
C GLY A 126 -5.25 -19.04 -18.02
N ASN A 127 -6.19 -19.49 -18.84
CA ASN A 127 -6.10 -19.51 -20.29
C ASN A 127 -6.50 -18.15 -20.89
N ILE A 128 -5.50 -17.41 -21.36
CA ILE A 128 -5.67 -16.06 -21.93
C ILE A 128 -6.62 -16.05 -23.14
N ASP A 129 -6.55 -17.07 -24.00
CA ASP A 129 -7.35 -17.10 -25.23
C ASP A 129 -8.81 -17.40 -24.91
N HIS A 130 -9.06 -18.33 -23.99
CA HIS A 130 -10.41 -18.62 -23.51
C HIS A 130 -11.01 -17.42 -22.76
N GLY A 131 -10.23 -16.76 -21.90
CA GLY A 131 -10.64 -15.54 -21.22
C GLY A 131 -11.01 -14.39 -22.16
N ARG A 132 -10.28 -14.27 -23.29
CA ARG A 132 -10.60 -13.30 -24.35
C ARG A 132 -11.94 -13.63 -25.01
N GLU A 133 -12.19 -14.91 -25.32
CA GLU A 133 -13.44 -15.37 -25.93
C GLU A 133 -14.63 -15.10 -25.00
N LEU A 134 -14.56 -15.56 -23.74
CA LEU A 134 -15.57 -15.31 -22.70
C LEU A 134 -15.86 -13.81 -22.54
N SER A 135 -14.82 -12.99 -22.48
CA SER A 135 -14.96 -11.53 -22.35
C SER A 135 -15.66 -10.92 -23.58
N ARG A 136 -15.32 -11.39 -24.78
CA ARG A 136 -15.98 -10.94 -26.02
C ARG A 136 -17.44 -11.36 -26.05
N ASP A 137 -17.77 -12.57 -25.64
CA ASP A 137 -19.14 -13.08 -25.74
C ASP A 137 -20.07 -12.46 -24.69
N HIS A 138 -19.56 -12.24 -23.48
CA HIS A 138 -20.40 -11.84 -22.34
C HIS A 138 -20.28 -10.37 -21.94
N CYS A 139 -19.12 -9.74 -22.16
CA CYS A 139 -18.86 -8.39 -21.65
C CYS A 139 -18.95 -7.29 -22.73
N ARG A 140 -18.76 -7.65 -24.01
CA ARG A 140 -18.64 -6.67 -25.12
C ARG A 140 -19.84 -5.74 -25.31
N ARG A 141 -21.01 -6.13 -24.82
CA ARG A 141 -22.22 -5.29 -24.91
C ARG A 141 -22.04 -3.99 -24.13
N CYS A 142 -21.45 -4.08 -22.93
CA CYS A 142 -21.30 -2.96 -22.01
C CYS A 142 -19.88 -2.39 -22.01
N HIS A 143 -18.87 -3.25 -22.12
CA HIS A 143 -17.47 -2.87 -22.07
C HIS A 143 -16.82 -2.94 -23.44
N LYS A 144 -15.88 -2.03 -23.69
CA LYS A 144 -14.89 -2.21 -24.74
C LYS A 144 -13.79 -3.15 -24.23
N VAL A 145 -13.88 -4.42 -24.65
CA VAL A 145 -13.04 -5.53 -24.17
C VAL A 145 -11.65 -5.51 -24.82
N ASP A 146 -11.58 -5.20 -26.11
CA ASP A 146 -10.34 -5.19 -26.90
C ASP A 146 -10.32 -3.94 -27.78
N ARG A 147 -9.16 -3.27 -27.87
CA ARG A 147 -9.02 -2.07 -28.72
C ARG A 147 -9.17 -2.38 -30.21
N ALA A 148 -8.87 -3.61 -30.62
CA ALA A 148 -9.03 -4.04 -32.01
C ALA A 148 -10.49 -4.01 -32.47
N ASP A 149 -11.44 -4.13 -31.54
CA ASP A 149 -12.86 -4.07 -31.84
C ASP A 149 -13.39 -2.63 -31.79
N LYS A 150 -13.26 -1.94 -32.93
CA LYS A 150 -13.59 -0.50 -33.05
C LYS A 150 -15.06 -0.17 -32.81
N TYR A 151 -15.96 -1.14 -32.96
CA TYR A 151 -17.43 -0.93 -32.90
C TYR A 151 -18.10 -1.73 -31.76
N ALA A 152 -17.32 -2.31 -30.84
CA ALA A 152 -17.86 -2.98 -29.66
C ALA A 152 -18.20 -2.01 -28.52
N GLY A 153 -19.26 -2.35 -27.79
CA GLY A 153 -19.72 -1.62 -26.61
C GLY A 153 -20.67 -0.47 -26.93
N ILE A 154 -21.70 -0.32 -26.10
CA ILE A 154 -22.57 0.86 -26.08
C ILE A 154 -21.96 2.05 -25.31
N ASP A 155 -20.66 1.96 -24.98
CA ASP A 155 -19.87 2.93 -24.20
C ASP A 155 -20.44 3.32 -22.83
N ASN A 156 -21.23 2.43 -22.21
CA ASN A 156 -21.85 2.65 -20.91
C ASN A 156 -21.00 2.19 -19.72
N ALA A 157 -19.79 1.69 -19.96
CA ALA A 157 -18.85 1.29 -18.93
C ALA A 157 -17.38 1.47 -19.41
N PRO A 158 -16.41 1.69 -18.50
CA PRO A 158 -15.01 1.84 -18.86
C PRO A 158 -14.47 0.62 -19.64
N SER A 159 -13.58 0.87 -20.59
CA SER A 159 -12.88 -0.22 -21.31
C SER A 159 -12.01 -1.07 -20.36
N PHE A 160 -11.74 -2.33 -20.72
CA PHE A 160 -10.85 -3.19 -19.91
C PHE A 160 -9.45 -2.58 -19.76
N HIS A 161 -8.92 -1.97 -20.82
CA HIS A 161 -7.63 -1.27 -20.76
C HIS A 161 -7.65 -0.05 -19.82
N ALA A 162 -8.77 0.66 -19.69
CA ALA A 162 -8.92 1.75 -18.74
C ALA A 162 -8.99 1.20 -17.31
N MET A 163 -9.77 0.14 -17.09
CA MET A 163 -9.86 -0.48 -15.77
C MET A 163 -8.53 -1.07 -15.28
N ARG A 164 -7.63 -1.45 -16.19
CA ARG A 164 -6.26 -1.90 -15.87
C ARG A 164 -5.38 -0.82 -15.23
N THR A 165 -5.77 0.45 -15.26
CA THR A 165 -5.01 1.51 -14.57
C THR A 165 -5.37 1.66 -13.10
N PHE A 166 -6.40 0.96 -12.60
CA PHE A 166 -6.81 1.06 -11.20
C PHE A 166 -5.94 0.16 -10.33
N ASP A 167 -5.54 0.65 -9.15
CA ASP A 167 -4.72 -0.12 -8.20
C ASP A 167 -5.39 -1.43 -7.78
N ASP A 168 -6.73 -1.43 -7.70
CA ASP A 168 -7.57 -2.56 -7.30
C ASP A 168 -8.15 -3.35 -8.48
N TRP A 169 -7.60 -3.20 -9.69
CA TRP A 169 -8.13 -3.85 -10.91
C TRP A 169 -8.29 -5.37 -10.74
N TYR A 170 -7.33 -6.03 -10.09
CA TYR A 170 -7.33 -7.49 -9.92
C TYR A 170 -8.57 -7.93 -9.15
N ILE A 171 -8.85 -7.29 -8.01
CA ILE A 171 -10.02 -7.59 -7.17
C ILE A 171 -11.32 -7.29 -7.94
N ARG A 172 -11.37 -6.20 -8.71
CA ARG A 172 -12.54 -5.85 -9.53
C ARG A 172 -12.85 -6.94 -10.54
N PHE A 173 -11.84 -7.45 -11.25
CA PHE A 173 -12.02 -8.51 -12.25
C PHE A 173 -12.17 -9.91 -11.65
N SER A 174 -11.68 -10.16 -10.43
CA SER A 174 -11.89 -11.46 -9.76
C SER A 174 -13.25 -11.57 -9.08
N THR A 175 -13.96 -10.45 -8.85
CA THR A 175 -15.22 -10.44 -8.08
C THR A 175 -16.39 -9.72 -8.76
N PHE A 176 -16.26 -9.31 -10.03
CA PHE A 176 -17.27 -8.48 -10.70
C PHE A 176 -18.68 -9.07 -10.65
N TYR A 177 -18.82 -10.40 -10.70
CA TYR A 177 -20.10 -11.11 -10.68
C TYR A 177 -20.92 -10.92 -9.38
N ALA A 178 -20.28 -10.40 -8.32
CA ALA A 178 -20.90 -10.12 -7.02
C ALA A 178 -21.48 -8.70 -6.90
N VAL A 179 -21.17 -7.78 -7.82
CA VAL A 179 -21.59 -6.36 -7.75
C VAL A 179 -22.57 -5.98 -8.87
N SER A 180 -23.41 -4.96 -8.66
CA SER A 180 -24.30 -4.45 -9.72
C SER A 180 -23.49 -3.76 -10.85
N PRO A 181 -23.93 -3.83 -12.12
CA PRO A 181 -25.12 -4.55 -12.61
C PRO A 181 -24.89 -6.05 -12.83
N HIS A 182 -23.64 -6.53 -12.80
CA HIS A 182 -23.26 -7.91 -13.10
C HIS A 182 -23.99 -8.95 -12.22
N LYS A 183 -24.21 -8.65 -10.94
CA LYS A 183 -24.88 -9.58 -10.03
C LYS A 183 -26.32 -9.91 -10.44
N ALA A 184 -26.97 -9.07 -11.23
CA ALA A 184 -28.30 -9.35 -11.75
C ALA A 184 -28.29 -10.28 -12.98
N LEU A 185 -27.14 -10.45 -13.64
CA LEU A 185 -27.03 -11.09 -14.96
C LEU A 185 -26.12 -12.32 -14.98
N ILE A 186 -25.10 -12.39 -14.11
CA ILE A 186 -23.99 -13.33 -14.24
C ILE A 186 -23.96 -14.29 -13.06
N SER A 187 -24.27 -15.57 -13.24
CA SER A 187 -24.11 -16.60 -12.21
C SER A 187 -22.75 -17.28 -12.38
N VAL A 188 -22.07 -17.52 -11.26
CA VAL A 188 -20.76 -18.20 -11.26
C VAL A 188 -20.84 -19.44 -10.40
N GLU A 189 -20.73 -20.61 -11.02
CA GLU A 189 -20.63 -21.88 -10.33
C GLU A 189 -19.33 -21.96 -9.53
N GLY A 190 -19.42 -22.48 -8.30
CA GLY A 190 -18.28 -22.54 -7.37
C GLY A 190 -18.03 -21.25 -6.57
N SER A 191 -18.76 -20.16 -6.85
CA SER A 191 -18.58 -18.88 -6.14
C SER A 191 -19.18 -18.85 -4.72
N GLY A 192 -20.04 -19.82 -4.37
CA GLY A 192 -20.82 -19.81 -3.13
C GLY A 192 -21.95 -18.78 -3.08
N ILE A 193 -22.19 -18.04 -4.18
CA ILE A 193 -23.30 -17.06 -4.26
C ILE A 193 -24.53 -17.72 -4.88
N GLU A 194 -25.57 -17.93 -4.08
CA GLU A 194 -26.87 -18.39 -4.59
C GLU A 194 -27.60 -17.26 -5.33
N LYS A 195 -28.19 -17.60 -6.49
CA LYS A 195 -29.02 -16.67 -7.28
C LYS A 195 -30.38 -17.25 -7.57
N ASN A 196 -31.41 -16.44 -7.29
CA ASN A 196 -32.76 -16.75 -7.70
C ASN A 196 -32.93 -16.44 -9.19
N ARG A 197 -32.78 -17.48 -10.03
CA ARG A 197 -32.92 -17.36 -11.50
C ARG A 197 -34.28 -16.82 -11.94
N ALA A 198 -35.35 -17.02 -11.16
CA ALA A 198 -36.68 -16.53 -11.51
C ALA A 198 -36.80 -15.00 -11.51
N LEU A 199 -35.85 -14.30 -10.89
CA LEU A 199 -35.81 -12.83 -10.87
C LEU A 199 -34.96 -12.23 -12.00
N ILE A 200 -34.32 -13.05 -12.83
CA ILE A 200 -33.49 -12.61 -13.94
C ILE A 200 -34.37 -12.48 -15.19
N THR A 201 -34.61 -11.25 -15.63
CA THR A 201 -35.51 -10.95 -16.77
C THR A 201 -34.81 -10.88 -18.12
N ILE A 202 -33.50 -11.14 -18.16
CA ILE A 202 -32.65 -11.14 -19.34
C ILE A 202 -31.96 -12.52 -19.43
N ALA A 203 -31.46 -12.92 -20.61
CA ALA A 203 -30.67 -14.14 -20.74
C ALA A 203 -29.52 -14.16 -19.71
N PRO A 204 -29.48 -15.14 -18.78
CA PRO A 204 -28.42 -15.22 -17.79
C PRO A 204 -27.10 -15.62 -18.47
N ILE A 205 -26.01 -15.10 -17.92
CA ILE A 205 -24.65 -15.54 -18.24
C ILE A 205 -24.26 -16.51 -17.15
N ASP A 206 -23.91 -17.74 -17.52
CA ASP A 206 -23.43 -18.78 -16.60
C ASP A 206 -21.94 -18.99 -16.85
N LEU A 207 -21.13 -18.87 -15.80
CA LEU A 207 -19.67 -19.06 -15.81
C LEU A 207 -19.27 -19.99 -14.66
N GLN A 208 -18.05 -20.50 -14.69
CA GLN A 208 -17.40 -21.21 -13.59
C GLN A 208 -16.26 -20.37 -12.99
N MET A 209 -15.78 -20.71 -11.79
CA MET A 209 -14.63 -20.02 -11.20
C MET A 209 -13.38 -20.05 -12.10
N ASP A 210 -13.18 -21.12 -12.87
CA ASP A 210 -12.07 -21.21 -13.83
C ASP A 210 -12.23 -20.22 -15.00
N ASP A 211 -13.47 -19.98 -15.47
CA ASP A 211 -13.74 -18.93 -16.47
C ASP A 211 -13.36 -17.53 -15.94
N ILE A 212 -13.59 -17.28 -14.64
CA ILE A 212 -13.17 -16.02 -14.00
C ILE A 212 -11.65 -15.90 -14.01
N ASN A 213 -10.94 -16.99 -13.69
CA ASN A 213 -9.46 -17.01 -13.74
C ASN A 213 -8.95 -16.74 -15.15
N ASP A 214 -9.57 -17.35 -16.16
CA ASP A 214 -9.24 -17.14 -17.57
C ASP A 214 -9.48 -15.68 -18.00
N ILE A 215 -10.62 -15.09 -17.63
CA ILE A 215 -10.93 -13.67 -17.88
C ILE A 215 -9.89 -12.77 -17.21
N VAL A 216 -9.52 -13.03 -15.95
CA VAL A 216 -8.51 -12.26 -15.21
C VAL A 216 -7.14 -12.38 -15.88
N ALA A 217 -6.75 -13.58 -16.33
CA ALA A 217 -5.51 -13.82 -17.07
C ALA A 217 -5.46 -13.03 -18.38
N PHE A 218 -6.57 -13.03 -19.13
CA PHE A 218 -6.70 -12.20 -20.32
C PHE A 218 -6.55 -10.71 -20.00
N VAL A 219 -7.27 -10.21 -19.01
CA VAL A 219 -7.23 -8.79 -18.60
C VAL A 219 -5.83 -8.38 -18.14
N HIS A 220 -5.14 -9.25 -17.40
CA HIS A 220 -3.76 -9.03 -16.98
C HIS A 220 -2.82 -8.80 -18.17
N SER A 221 -3.01 -9.54 -19.26
CA SER A 221 -2.21 -9.43 -20.48
C SER A 221 -2.40 -8.11 -21.25
N LEU A 222 -3.45 -7.35 -20.93
CA LEU A 222 -3.75 -6.09 -21.61
C LEU A 222 -2.83 -4.97 -21.14
N THR A 223 -2.25 -4.24 -22.09
CA THR A 223 -1.54 -2.99 -21.83
C THR A 223 -2.51 -1.94 -21.27
N PRO A 224 -2.29 -1.39 -20.05
CA PRO A 224 -3.14 -0.33 -19.52
C PRO A 224 -3.23 0.89 -20.46
N LEU A 225 -4.33 1.63 -20.41
CA LEU A 225 -4.41 2.92 -21.09
C LEU A 225 -3.51 3.95 -20.39
N ASP A 226 -2.84 4.78 -21.18
CA ASP A 226 -2.34 6.05 -20.67
C ASP A 226 -3.52 7.03 -20.62
N LEU A 227 -4.03 7.27 -19.42
CA LEU A 227 -5.14 8.19 -19.17
C LEU A 227 -4.66 9.63 -18.89
N GLY A 228 -3.36 9.89 -19.02
CA GLY A 228 -2.73 11.15 -18.63
C GLY A 228 -2.48 11.25 -17.13
N LYS A 229 -1.85 12.35 -16.70
CA LYS A 229 -1.58 12.61 -15.28
C LYS A 229 -2.91 12.77 -14.50
N PRO A 230 -2.96 12.38 -13.22
CA PRO A 230 -4.09 12.69 -12.35
C PRO A 230 -4.45 14.18 -12.43
N LEU A 231 -5.74 14.50 -12.43
CA LEU A 231 -6.20 15.87 -12.29
C LEU A 231 -5.61 16.42 -10.98
N GLN A 232 -4.70 17.39 -11.10
CA GLN A 232 -4.24 18.14 -9.93
C GLN A 232 -5.45 18.94 -9.43
N PHE A 233 -5.97 18.57 -8.27
CA PHE A 233 -6.86 19.46 -7.54
C PHE A 233 -6.03 20.69 -7.18
N ASN A 234 -6.34 21.82 -7.83
CA ASN A 234 -5.79 23.09 -7.42
C ASN A 234 -6.38 23.40 -6.02
N PRO A 235 -5.57 23.75 -5.02
CA PRO A 235 -6.03 23.99 -3.65
C PRO A 235 -7.04 25.13 -3.54
#